data_AF-A0A0F9HGK0-F1
#
_entry.id   AF-A0A0F9HGK0-F1
#
_cell.length_a   1.000
_cell.length_b   1.000
_cell.length_c   1.000
_cell.angle_alpha   90.00
_cell.angle_beta   90.00
_cell.angle_gamma   90.00
#
_symmetry.space_group_name_H-M   'P 1'
#
loop_
_entity.id
_entity.type
_entity.pdbx_description
1 polymer ?
#
loop_
_entity_poly.entity_id
_entity_poly.type
_entity_poly.pdbx_seq_one_letter_code
_entity_poly.pdbx_strand_id
1 'polypeptide(L)'
;MKEKINFLISIIVSIGVSFILSFSHVWQMIIIAGIIAGIFNNSMKRGALSGAAGVGIFWLIFMFYGIITKNSYPLLDQIGTLFIGAGYGWLIFLLILLIGILFGALGGATSSGAMILIKPRLKQYLDRISISEENSEVD
;
A
#
# COMPACT_ATOMS: atom_id res chain seq x y z
N MET A 1 -11.70 19.18 1.92
CA MET A 1 -10.49 19.37 1.06
C MET A 1 -9.28 18.63 1.62
N LYS A 2 -8.91 18.84 2.90
CA LYS A 2 -7.79 18.13 3.58
C LYS A 2 -7.82 16.61 3.40
N GLU A 3 -8.99 15.97 3.53
CA GLU A 3 -9.07 14.51 3.41
C GLU A 3 -8.76 13.98 2.00
N LYS A 4 -9.10 14.73 0.94
CA LYS A 4 -8.78 14.34 -0.44
C LYS A 4 -7.28 14.45 -0.71
N ILE A 5 -6.65 15.48 -0.16
CA ILE A 5 -5.20 15.70 -0.26
C ILE A 5 -4.46 14.56 0.47
N ASN A 6 -4.87 14.21 1.69
CA ASN A 6 -4.27 13.10 2.43
C ASN A 6 -4.39 11.77 1.68
N PHE A 7 -5.54 11.54 1.04
CA PHE A 7 -5.74 10.36 0.20
C PHE A 7 -4.76 10.32 -0.99
N LEU A 8 -4.59 11.43 -1.72
CA LEU A 8 -3.63 11.49 -2.83
C LEU A 8 -2.18 11.33 -2.37
N ILE A 9 -1.79 12.00 -1.27
CA ILE A 9 -0.47 11.85 -0.66
C ILE A 9 -0.23 10.40 -0.28
N SER A 10 -1.22 9.72 0.33
CA SER A 10 -1.08 8.33 0.74
C SER A 10 -0.81 7.39 -0.44
N ILE A 11 -1.42 7.64 -1.61
CA ILE A 11 -1.15 6.89 -2.84
C ILE A 11 0.29 7.14 -3.32
N ILE A 12 0.70 8.41 -3.40
CA ILE A 12 2.05 8.79 -3.87
C ILE A 12 3.12 8.18 -2.96
N VAL A 13 2.95 8.29 -1.64
CA VAL A 13 3.86 7.70 -0.65
C VAL A 13 3.87 6.18 -0.79
N SER A 14 2.71 5.54 -0.93
CA SER A 14 2.63 4.09 -1.12
C SER A 14 3.40 3.63 -2.36
N ILE A 15 3.25 4.32 -3.50
CA ILE A 15 4.00 4.03 -4.73
C ILE A 15 5.51 4.17 -4.48
N GLY A 16 5.94 5.26 -3.84
CA GLY A 16 7.35 5.49 -3.53
C GLY A 16 7.94 4.40 -2.62
N VAL A 17 7.22 4.01 -1.58
CA VAL A 17 7.63 2.92 -0.68
C VAL A 17 7.66 1.59 -1.43
N SER A 18 6.63 1.26 -2.21
CA SER A 18 6.61 0.03 -3.02
C SER A 18 7.80 -0.05 -3.98
N PHE A 19 8.17 1.08 -4.59
CA PHE A 19 9.35 1.16 -5.46
C PHE A 19 10.64 0.86 -4.70
N ILE A 20 10.87 1.50 -3.55
CA ILE A 20 12.05 1.26 -2.71
C ILE A 20 12.11 -0.20 -2.25
N LEU A 21 10.99 -0.76 -1.78
CA LEU A 21 10.94 -2.13 -1.28
C LEU A 21 11.14 -3.18 -2.37
N SER A 22 10.88 -2.83 -3.63
CA SER A 22 11.08 -3.78 -4.73
C SER A 22 12.54 -4.06 -5.05
N PHE A 23 13.47 -3.20 -4.60
CA PHE A 23 14.91 -3.52 -4.66
C PHE A 23 15.29 -4.70 -3.76
N SER A 24 14.52 -4.97 -2.71
CA SER A 24 14.78 -6.07 -1.78
C SER A 24 14.47 -7.46 -2.35
N HIS A 25 13.89 -7.56 -3.56
CA HIS A 25 13.47 -8.80 -4.22
C HIS A 25 12.42 -9.64 -3.46
N VAL A 26 12.01 -9.22 -2.26
CA VAL A 26 10.95 -9.84 -1.44
C VAL A 26 9.62 -9.17 -1.78
N TRP A 27 8.82 -9.81 -2.64
CA TRP A 27 7.56 -9.26 -3.13
C TRP A 27 6.51 -9.07 -2.03
N GLN A 28 6.57 -9.83 -0.93
CA GLN A 28 5.62 -9.73 0.19
C GLN A 28 5.77 -8.39 0.96
N MET A 29 6.91 -7.71 0.82
CA MET A 29 7.17 -6.43 1.49
C MET A 29 6.21 -5.32 1.01
N ILE A 30 5.51 -5.51 -0.11
CA ILE A 30 4.46 -4.58 -0.58
C ILE A 30 3.35 -4.35 0.44
N ILE A 31 3.13 -5.29 1.36
CA ILE A 31 2.17 -5.12 2.46
C ILE A 31 2.55 -3.91 3.31
N ILE A 32 3.84 -3.65 3.52
CA ILE A 32 4.34 -2.50 4.28
C ILE A 32 3.97 -1.20 3.56
N ALA A 33 4.07 -1.16 2.22
CA ALA A 33 3.64 0.00 1.45
C ALA A 33 2.12 0.24 1.56
N GLY A 34 1.32 -0.84 1.64
CA GLY A 34 -0.10 -0.77 1.95
C GLY A 34 -0.36 -0.24 3.37
N ILE A 35 0.38 -0.74 4.36
CA ILE A 35 0.32 -0.28 5.76
C ILE A 35 0.62 1.22 5.86
N ILE A 36 1.68 1.68 5.21
CA ILE A 36 2.06 3.10 5.24
C ILE A 36 0.98 3.95 4.58
N ALA A 37 0.34 3.50 3.50
CA ALA A 37 -0.77 4.22 2.87
C ALA A 37 -1.95 4.45 3.84
N GLY A 38 -2.32 3.44 4.63
CA GLY A 38 -3.46 3.54 5.53
C GLY A 38 -3.23 4.39 6.78
N ILE A 39 -1.98 4.58 7.22
CA ILE A 39 -1.63 5.46 8.37
C ILE A 39 -2.13 6.90 8.15
N PHE A 40 -2.10 7.38 6.91
CA PHE A 40 -2.50 8.75 6.57
C PHE A 40 -4.02 8.96 6.44
N ASN A 41 -4.81 7.87 6.46
CA ASN A 41 -6.25 7.92 6.22
C ASN A 41 -7.06 7.69 7.51
N ASN A 42 -8.08 8.52 7.72
CA ASN A 42 -8.97 8.47 8.90
C ASN A 42 -10.13 7.47 8.76
N SER A 43 -10.26 6.81 7.61
CA SER A 43 -11.36 5.90 7.32
C SER A 43 -10.79 4.62 6.74
N MET A 44 -11.22 3.49 7.28
CA MET A 44 -10.80 2.16 6.84
C MET A 44 -11.04 1.92 5.35
N LYS A 45 -12.17 2.43 4.80
CA LYS A 45 -12.48 2.34 3.37
C LYS A 45 -11.45 3.08 2.52
N ARG A 46 -11.06 4.29 2.93
CA ARG A 46 -10.07 5.10 2.21
C ARG A 46 -8.66 4.56 2.37
N GLY A 47 -8.32 4.02 3.54
CA GLY A 47 -7.09 3.27 3.76
C GLY A 47 -6.94 2.12 2.79
N ALA A 48 -7.96 1.25 2.73
CA ALA A 48 -7.99 0.13 1.81
C ALA A 48 -7.85 0.59 0.34
N LEU A 49 -8.65 1.58 -0.08
CA LEU A 49 -8.59 2.12 -1.45
C LEU A 49 -7.23 2.74 -1.78
N SER A 50 -6.61 3.47 -0.85
CA SER A 50 -5.30 4.10 -1.07
C SER A 50 -4.18 3.08 -1.17
N GLY A 51 -4.18 2.05 -0.32
CA GLY A 51 -3.21 0.96 -0.39
C GLY A 51 -3.39 0.10 -1.63
N ALA A 52 -4.65 -0.21 -1.99
CA ALA A 52 -5.00 -0.90 -3.22
C ALA A 52 -4.50 -0.14 -4.46
N ALA A 53 -4.78 1.16 -4.54
CA ALA A 53 -4.37 2.00 -5.66
C ALA A 53 -2.85 2.16 -5.71
N GLY A 54 -2.20 2.46 -4.60
CA GLY A 54 -0.74 2.66 -4.55
C GLY A 54 0.03 1.41 -4.97
N VAL A 55 -0.28 0.27 -4.32
CA VAL A 55 0.37 -1.01 -4.64
C VAL A 55 -0.03 -1.50 -6.04
N GLY A 56 -1.31 -1.36 -6.42
CA GLY A 56 -1.80 -1.77 -7.73
C GLY A 56 -1.16 -1.01 -8.88
N ILE A 57 -1.07 0.33 -8.78
CA ILE A 57 -0.40 1.18 -9.79
C ILE A 57 1.08 0.80 -9.88
N PHE A 58 1.75 0.64 -8.73
CA PHE A 58 3.14 0.22 -8.72
C PHE A 58 3.35 -1.14 -9.41
N TRP A 59 2.54 -2.15 -9.07
CA TRP A 59 2.61 -3.47 -9.69
C TRP A 59 2.35 -3.42 -11.19
N LEU A 60 1.37 -2.64 -11.63
CA LEU A 60 1.08 -2.44 -13.03
C LEU A 60 2.31 -1.89 -13.76
N ILE A 61 2.94 -0.83 -13.24
CA ILE A 61 4.17 -0.26 -13.80
C ILE A 61 5.30 -1.30 -13.82
N PHE A 62 5.52 -2.00 -12.70
CA PHE A 62 6.57 -3.00 -12.55
C PHE A 62 6.43 -4.14 -13.55
N MET A 63 5.21 -4.61 -13.76
CA MET A 63 4.96 -5.70 -14.70
C MET A 63 5.08 -5.25 -16.16
N PHE A 64 4.61 -4.05 -16.53
CA PHE A 64 4.86 -3.49 -17.87
C PHE A 64 6.36 -3.35 -18.13
N TYR A 65 7.12 -2.86 -17.17
CA TYR A 65 8.58 -2.80 -17.24
C TYR A 65 9.20 -4.20 -17.45
N GLY A 66 8.70 -5.22 -16.75
CA GLY A 66 9.13 -6.61 -16.92
C GLY A 66 8.84 -7.19 -18.31
N ILE A 67 7.65 -6.92 -18.86
CA ILE A 67 7.29 -7.35 -20.22
C ILE A 67 8.20 -6.69 -21.26
N ILE A 68 8.40 -5.37 -21.18
CA ILE A 68 9.13 -4.61 -22.20
C ILE A 68 10.64 -4.90 -22.12
N THR A 69 11.20 -4.93 -20.91
CA THR A 69 12.67 -4.96 -20.73
C THR A 69 13.22 -6.38 -20.61
N LYS A 70 12.46 -7.27 -19.96
CA LYS A 70 12.92 -8.64 -19.64
C LYS A 70 12.20 -9.71 -20.45
N ASN A 71 11.28 -9.32 -21.34
CA ASN A 71 10.46 -10.23 -22.12
C ASN A 71 9.85 -11.35 -21.25
N SER A 72 9.23 -10.98 -20.13
CA SER A 72 8.70 -11.95 -19.16
C SER A 72 7.39 -12.63 -19.60
N TYR A 73 6.77 -12.16 -20.68
CA TYR A 73 5.48 -12.67 -21.17
C TYR A 73 5.50 -14.16 -21.59
N PRO A 74 6.50 -14.67 -22.33
CA PRO A 74 6.58 -16.10 -22.67
C PRO A 74 6.64 -17.01 -21.44
N LEU A 75 7.28 -16.56 -20.36
CA LEU A 75 7.34 -17.32 -19.11
C LEU A 75 5.95 -17.42 -18.46
N LEU A 76 5.21 -16.30 -18.45
CA LEU A 76 3.83 -16.27 -17.97
C LEU A 76 2.91 -17.13 -18.83
N ASP A 77 3.14 -17.16 -20.15
CA ASP A 77 2.36 -18.00 -21.07
C ASP A 77 2.67 -19.48 -20.92
N GLN A 78 3.92 -19.87 -20.62
CA GLN A 78 4.26 -21.25 -20.26
C GLN A 78 3.53 -21.71 -18.99
N ILE A 79 3.48 -20.85 -17.97
CA ILE A 79 2.70 -21.11 -16.76
C ILE A 79 1.21 -21.21 -17.10
N GLY A 80 0.66 -20.26 -17.87
CA GLY A 80 -0.73 -20.29 -18.34
C GLY A 80 -1.06 -21.56 -19.12
N THR A 81 -0.13 -22.04 -19.94
CA THR A 81 -0.24 -23.28 -20.71
C THR A 81 -0.38 -24.50 -19.83
N LEU A 82 0.37 -24.55 -18.73
CA LEU A 82 0.31 -25.67 -17.79
C LEU A 82 -1.06 -25.77 -17.08
N PHE A 83 -1.66 -24.63 -16.73
CA PHE A 83 -2.89 -24.60 -15.92
C PHE A 83 -4.18 -24.59 -16.74
N ILE A 84 -4.18 -23.90 -17.89
CA ILE A 84 -5.42 -23.56 -18.62
C ILE A 84 -5.28 -23.86 -20.12
N GLY A 85 -4.11 -23.59 -20.70
CA GLY A 85 -3.83 -23.79 -22.12
C GLY A 85 -3.00 -22.67 -22.74
N ALA A 86 -2.63 -22.81 -24.01
CA ALA A 86 -1.78 -21.84 -24.70
C ALA A 86 -2.48 -20.50 -24.89
N GLY A 87 -1.74 -19.39 -24.76
CA GLY A 87 -2.26 -18.03 -24.98
C GLY A 87 -2.97 -17.40 -23.77
N TYR A 88 -2.98 -18.06 -22.61
CA TYR A 88 -3.61 -17.57 -21.38
C TYR A 88 -2.63 -16.92 -20.40
N GLY A 89 -1.40 -16.58 -20.81
CA GLY A 89 -0.43 -15.88 -19.95
C GLY A 89 -0.93 -14.55 -19.36
N TRP A 90 -1.83 -13.85 -20.06
CA TRP A 90 -2.49 -12.64 -19.56
C TRP A 90 -3.36 -12.87 -18.33
N LEU A 91 -3.91 -14.09 -18.15
CA LEU A 91 -4.74 -14.41 -16.98
C LEU A 91 -3.87 -14.52 -15.72
N ILE A 92 -2.68 -15.10 -15.85
CA ILE A 92 -1.69 -15.16 -14.77
C ILE A 92 -1.26 -13.75 -14.37
N PHE A 93 -1.07 -12.87 -15.36
CA PHE A 93 -0.78 -11.46 -15.11
C PHE A 93 -1.88 -10.78 -14.31
N LEU A 94 -3.14 -11.00 -14.68
CA LEU A 94 -4.29 -10.43 -13.99
C LEU A 94 -4.41 -10.97 -12.55
N LEU A 95 -4.17 -12.27 -12.36
CA LEU A 95 -4.16 -12.89 -11.04
C LEU A 95 -3.08 -12.28 -10.13
N ILE A 96 -1.87 -12.12 -10.65
CA ILE A 96 -0.75 -11.49 -9.94
C ILE A 96 -1.08 -10.04 -9.55
N LEU A 97 -1.63 -9.26 -10.48
CA LEU A 97 -2.08 -7.89 -10.20
C LEU A 97 -3.15 -7.86 -9.11
N LEU A 98 -4.13 -8.75 -9.19
CA LEU A 98 -5.21 -8.86 -8.21
C LEU A 98 -4.67 -9.16 -6.81
N ILE A 99 -3.72 -10.09 -6.70
CA ILE A 99 -3.05 -10.42 -5.44
C ILE A 99 -2.33 -9.18 -4.88
N GLY A 100 -1.60 -8.44 -5.72
CA GLY A 100 -0.94 -7.20 -5.30
C GLY A 100 -1.92 -6.15 -4.78
N ILE A 101 -3.03 -5.94 -5.49
CA ILE A 101 -4.12 -5.03 -5.10
C ILE A 101 -4.73 -5.47 -3.76
N LEU A 102 -5.00 -6.76 -3.58
CA LEU A 102 -5.56 -7.30 -2.34
C LEU A 102 -4.62 -7.10 -1.16
N PHE A 103 -3.32 -7.37 -1.32
CA PHE A 103 -2.33 -7.11 -0.27
C PHE A 103 -2.21 -5.62 0.07
N GLY A 104 -2.24 -4.74 -0.94
CA GLY A 104 -2.29 -3.30 -0.73
C GLY A 104 -3.54 -2.87 0.04
N ALA A 105 -4.71 -3.40 -0.34
CA ALA A 105 -5.98 -3.13 0.32
C ALA A 105 -5.98 -3.61 1.77
N LEU A 106 -5.50 -4.82 2.04
CA LEU A 106 -5.41 -5.42 3.37
C LEU A 106 -4.45 -4.64 4.27
N GLY A 107 -3.27 -4.26 3.76
CA GLY A 107 -2.32 -3.42 4.49
C GLY A 107 -2.92 -2.05 4.83
N GLY A 108 -3.57 -1.42 3.85
CA GLY A 108 -4.22 -0.12 4.04
C GLY A 108 -5.41 -0.15 4.98
N ALA A 109 -6.23 -1.20 4.93
CA ALA A 109 -7.37 -1.39 5.83
C ALA A 109 -6.91 -1.59 7.28
N THR A 110 -5.94 -2.49 7.48
CA THR A 110 -5.42 -2.85 8.81
C THR A 110 -4.80 -1.64 9.51
N SER A 111 -3.97 -0.89 8.79
CA SER A 111 -3.28 0.29 9.33
C SER A 111 -4.21 1.46 9.60
N SER A 112 -5.17 1.77 8.71
CA SER A 112 -6.20 2.79 9.00
C SER A 112 -7.08 2.38 10.17
N GLY A 113 -7.45 1.10 10.27
CA GLY A 113 -8.21 0.57 11.40
C GLY A 113 -7.46 0.74 12.72
N ALA A 114 -6.17 0.38 12.75
CA ALA A 114 -5.32 0.59 13.92
C ALA A 114 -5.18 2.08 14.28
N MET A 115 -4.99 2.96 13.29
CA MET A 115 -4.83 4.40 13.52
C MET A 115 -6.09 5.04 14.12
N ILE A 116 -7.28 4.59 13.72
CA ILE A 116 -8.55 5.07 14.30
C ILE A 116 -8.62 4.76 15.80
N LEU A 117 -8.09 3.62 16.25
CA LEU A 117 -8.06 3.22 17.66
C LEU A 117 -6.95 3.94 18.45
N ILE A 118 -5.81 4.25 17.80
CA ILE A 118 -4.64 4.86 18.44
C ILE A 118 -4.82 6.38 18.60
N LYS A 119 -5.39 7.07 17.61
CA LYS A 119 -5.52 8.54 17.59
C LYS A 119 -6.12 9.16 18.86
N PRO A 120 -7.23 8.64 19.41
CA PRO A 120 -7.82 9.21 20.62
C PRO A 120 -6.88 9.11 21.83
N ARG A 121 -6.19 7.98 21.98
CA ARG A 121 -5.24 7.74 23.08
C ARG A 121 -3.99 8.60 22.94
N LEU A 122 -3.48 8.72 21.72
CA LEU A 122 -2.31 9.54 21.43
C LEU A 122 -2.58 11.03 21.71
N LYS A 123 -3.76 11.53 21.31
CA LYS A 123 -4.17 12.90 21.59
C LYS A 123 -4.24 13.16 23.09
N GLN A 124 -4.88 12.26 23.85
CA GLN A 124 -4.97 12.40 25.31
C GLN A 124 -3.59 12.41 26.00
N TYR A 125 -2.63 11.64 25.48
CA TYR A 125 -1.27 11.62 26.01
C TYR A 125 -0.51 12.92 25.72
N LEU A 126 -0.61 13.43 24.48
CA LEU A 126 0.02 14.69 24.09
C LEU A 126 -0.55 15.89 24.84
N ASP A 127 -1.87 15.95 25.02
CA ASP A 127 -2.53 17.03 25.77
C ASP A 127 -2.08 17.05 27.25
N ARG A 128 -1.76 15.87 27.84
CA ARG A 128 -1.21 15.82 29.21
C ARG A 128 0.21 16.35 29.29
N ILE A 129 1.05 16.07 28.29
CA ILE A 129 2.43 16.56 28.24
C ILE A 129 2.45 18.09 28.13
N SER A 130 1.62 18.65 27.24
CA SER A 130 1.56 20.12 27.08
C SER A 130 1.11 20.82 28.37
N ILE A 131 0.14 20.25 29.09
CA ILE A 131 -0.32 20.80 30.38
C ILE A 131 0.79 20.69 31.44
N SER A 132 1.61 19.62 31.43
CA SER A 132 2.73 19.51 32.37
C SER A 132 3.86 20.51 32.08
N GLU A 133 4.15 20.78 30.81
CA GLU A 133 5.15 21.78 30.41
C GLU A 133 4.69 23.20 30.80
N GLU A 134 3.44 23.56 30.50
CA GLU A 134 2.88 24.88 30.85
C GLU A 134 2.90 25.15 32.37
N ASN A 135 2.58 24.16 33.20
CA ASN A 135 2.65 24.31 34.66
C ASN A 135 4.09 24.42 35.19
N SER A 136 5.09 23.89 34.46
CA SER A 136 6.50 23.95 34.87
C SER A 136 7.20 25.28 34.53
N GLU A 137 6.63 26.10 33.64
CA GLU A 137 7.15 27.43 33.30
C GLU A 137 6.58 28.55 34.20
N VAL A 138 5.56 28.26 35.00
CA VAL A 138 4.86 29.22 35.87
C VAL A 138 5.41 29.25 37.30
N ASP A 139 6.22 28.26 37.69
CA ASP A 139 6.93 28.16 38.99
C ASP A 139 8.37 28.73 38.92
#